data_AF-A0A7S2G0Q8-F1
#
_entry.id   AF-A0A7S2G0Q8-F1
#
_cell.length_a   1.000
_cell.length_b   1.000
_cell.length_c   1.000
_cell.angle_alpha   90.00
_cell.angle_beta   90.00
_cell.angle_gamma   90.00
#
_symmetry.space_group_name_H-M   'P 1'
#
loop_
_entity.id
_entity.type
_entity.pdbx_description
1 polymer ?
#
loop_
_entity_poly.entity_id
_entity_poly.type
_entity_poly.pdbx_seq_one_letter_code
_entity_poly.pdbx_strand_id
1 'polypeptide(L)'
;MSQAKKSLEAMPGAPPSYLKKKTMIKDRVGEVRSTSYVLPTTGHVYGKACQRDGEGAGEVLTTWVAATPSQPKESQRSFVKTNKKALLEGCITAEAQRVYAQDHPNIRFKQVSGKKAESVSVPYQGPFGIGTSGKDESIRPLIEVDYTSFNQDGADYPDLSRLSKKGRLPPPKATIASMGHDVRQRPVEEPKEPWVMRKFQNVKATQ
;
A
#
# COMPACT_ATOMS: atom_id res chain seq x y z
N MET A 1 -37.15 67.26 -36.22
CA MET A 1 -35.70 66.99 -36.38
C MET A 1 -35.24 66.10 -35.24
N SER A 2 -35.53 64.80 -35.34
CA SER A 2 -35.15 63.79 -34.34
C SER A 2 -33.86 63.14 -34.80
N GLN A 3 -32.74 63.46 -34.14
CA GLN A 3 -31.48 62.76 -34.39
C GLN A 3 -31.56 61.38 -33.74
N ALA A 4 -31.69 60.35 -34.59
CA ALA A 4 -31.56 58.96 -34.19
C ALA A 4 -30.17 58.73 -33.58
N LYS A 5 -30.14 58.37 -32.30
CA LYS A 5 -28.91 57.98 -31.61
C LYS A 5 -28.35 56.73 -32.27
N LYS A 6 -27.24 56.90 -32.98
CA LYS A 6 -26.44 55.82 -33.59
C LYS A 6 -26.15 54.77 -32.51
N SER A 7 -26.65 53.54 -32.68
CA SER A 7 -26.34 52.41 -31.81
C SER A 7 -24.86 52.10 -31.95
N LEU A 8 -24.07 52.43 -30.93
CA LEU A 8 -22.67 52.05 -30.84
C LEU A 8 -22.59 50.53 -30.75
N GLU A 9 -22.04 49.90 -31.79
CA GLU A 9 -21.71 48.48 -31.79
C GLU A 9 -20.76 48.20 -30.62
N ALA A 10 -21.21 47.33 -29.71
CA ALA A 10 -20.43 46.95 -28.54
C ALA A 10 -19.26 46.07 -29.00
N MET A 11 -18.03 46.54 -28.77
CA MET A 11 -16.83 45.72 -28.93
C MET A 11 -16.95 44.45 -28.08
N PRO A 12 -16.61 43.25 -28.61
CA PRO A 12 -16.67 42.02 -27.84
C PRO A 12 -15.72 42.12 -26.64
N GLY A 13 -16.28 42.06 -25.43
CA GLY A 13 -15.55 42.16 -24.16
C GLY A 13 -15.56 43.54 -23.48
N ALA A 14 -16.15 44.58 -24.08
CA ALA A 14 -16.36 45.86 -23.41
C ALA A 14 -17.51 45.76 -22.38
N PRO A 15 -17.34 46.28 -21.15
CA PRO A 15 -18.44 46.30 -20.17
C PRO A 15 -19.60 47.15 -20.70
N PRO A 16 -20.87 46.74 -20.48
CA PRO A 16 -22.04 47.50 -20.90
C PRO A 16 -21.97 48.99 -20.53
N SER A 17 -22.46 49.87 -21.41
CA SER A 17 -22.33 51.33 -21.26
C SER A 17 -22.96 51.91 -19.99
N TYR A 18 -23.91 51.20 -19.38
CA TYR A 18 -24.56 51.58 -18.12
C TYR A 18 -23.72 51.23 -16.87
N LEU A 19 -22.64 50.45 -17.00
CA LEU A 19 -21.75 50.11 -15.90
C LEU A 19 -20.61 51.11 -15.76
N LYS A 20 -20.38 51.57 -14.53
CA LYS A 20 -19.25 52.46 -14.22
C LYS A 20 -17.95 51.67 -14.14
N LYS A 21 -16.86 52.22 -14.70
CA LYS A 21 -15.51 51.67 -14.55
C LYS A 21 -15.11 51.66 -13.07
N LYS A 22 -14.47 50.59 -12.59
CA LYS A 22 -14.04 50.42 -11.17
C LYS A 22 -13.26 51.63 -10.64
N THR A 23 -12.38 52.20 -11.46
CA THR A 23 -11.55 53.37 -11.12
C THR A 23 -12.34 54.67 -10.96
N MET A 24 -13.54 54.76 -11.50
CA MET A 24 -14.41 55.94 -11.43
C MET A 24 -15.43 55.89 -10.28
N ILE A 25 -15.52 54.76 -9.56
CA ILE A 25 -16.44 54.60 -8.43
C ILE A 25 -15.73 55.12 -7.18
N LYS A 26 -16.16 56.29 -6.70
CA LYS A 26 -15.70 56.91 -5.46
C LYS A 26 -16.41 56.31 -4.25
N ASP A 27 -15.69 56.18 -3.16
CA ASP A 27 -16.25 55.74 -1.88
C ASP A 27 -17.05 56.88 -1.23
N ARG A 28 -18.18 56.52 -0.61
CA ARG A 28 -19.05 57.44 0.13
C ARG A 28 -19.12 56.97 1.58
N VAL A 29 -19.06 57.90 2.53
CA VAL A 29 -19.12 57.56 3.96
C VAL A 29 -20.53 57.07 4.30
N GLY A 30 -20.63 55.92 4.97
CA GLY A 30 -21.90 55.34 5.43
C GLY A 30 -22.65 54.49 4.39
N GLU A 31 -22.14 54.35 3.17
CA GLU A 31 -22.74 53.53 2.11
C GLU A 31 -21.77 52.42 1.63
N VAL A 32 -22.31 51.31 1.16
CA VAL A 32 -21.51 50.28 0.48
C VAL A 32 -21.09 50.81 -0.90
N ARG A 33 -19.84 50.55 -1.28
CA ARG A 33 -19.31 50.94 -2.60
C ARG A 33 -20.18 50.37 -3.72
N SER A 34 -20.56 51.22 -4.68
CA SER A 34 -21.34 50.79 -5.84
C SER A 34 -20.60 49.72 -6.64
N THR A 35 -21.32 48.71 -7.15
CA THR A 35 -20.70 47.64 -7.95
C THR A 35 -20.35 48.11 -9.35
N SER A 36 -19.24 47.60 -9.89
CA SER A 36 -18.80 47.83 -11.27
C SER A 36 -19.23 46.71 -12.23
N TYR A 37 -20.02 45.76 -11.75
CA TYR A 37 -20.45 44.57 -12.46
C TYR A 37 -21.95 44.35 -12.24
N VAL A 38 -22.57 43.63 -13.19
CA VAL A 38 -24.00 43.29 -13.11
C VAL A 38 -24.18 42.27 -12.00
N LEU A 39 -24.85 42.68 -10.93
CA LEU A 39 -25.31 41.77 -9.90
C LEU A 39 -26.66 41.16 -10.31
N PRO A 40 -26.91 39.89 -9.96
CA PRO A 40 -28.24 39.30 -10.02
C PRO A 40 -29.31 40.14 -9.30
N THR A 41 -30.53 40.13 -9.84
CA THR A 41 -31.69 40.85 -9.30
C THR A 41 -32.08 40.38 -7.89
N THR A 42 -32.88 41.18 -7.18
CA THR A 42 -33.45 40.89 -5.86
C THR A 42 -34.12 39.52 -5.84
N GLY A 43 -33.56 38.57 -5.07
CA GLY A 43 -34.01 37.18 -5.00
C GLY A 43 -32.90 36.14 -5.25
N HIS A 44 -31.73 36.56 -5.73
CA HIS A 44 -30.59 35.67 -5.85
C HIS A 44 -29.97 35.35 -4.48
N VAL A 45 -29.86 34.06 -4.17
CA VAL A 45 -29.13 33.57 -2.99
C VAL A 45 -27.69 33.30 -3.42
N TYR A 46 -26.75 34.05 -2.86
CA TYR A 46 -25.33 33.83 -3.07
C TYR A 46 -24.85 32.63 -2.23
N GLY A 47 -23.89 31.88 -2.79
CA GLY A 47 -23.30 30.72 -2.14
C GLY A 47 -23.71 29.40 -2.79
N LYS A 48 -23.02 28.31 -2.42
CA LYS A 48 -23.35 26.96 -2.89
C LYS A 48 -24.48 26.41 -2.01
N ALA A 49 -25.61 26.03 -2.61
CA ALA A 49 -26.66 25.34 -1.89
C ALA A 49 -26.12 24.01 -1.33
N CYS A 50 -26.34 23.78 -0.04
CA CYS A 50 -26.07 22.48 0.57
C CYS A 50 -27.16 21.51 0.11
N GLN A 51 -26.86 20.71 -0.91
CA GLN A 51 -27.74 19.63 -1.33
C GLN A 51 -27.76 18.60 -0.21
N ARG A 52 -28.94 18.38 0.37
CA ARG A 52 -29.13 17.26 1.30
C ARG A 52 -29.07 15.98 0.49
N ASP A 53 -28.37 15.00 1.03
CA ASP A 53 -28.37 13.66 0.45
C ASP A 53 -29.81 13.15 0.38
N GLY A 54 -30.12 12.41 -0.70
CA GLY A 54 -31.46 11.83 -0.89
C GLY A 54 -31.78 10.73 0.11
N GLU A 55 -30.75 10.14 0.71
CA GLU A 55 -30.86 9.06 1.68
C GLU A 55 -30.88 9.64 3.10
N GLY A 56 -31.95 9.35 3.84
CA GLY A 56 -32.05 9.70 5.25
C GLY A 56 -31.26 8.73 6.15
N ALA A 57 -30.96 9.13 7.38
CA ALA A 57 -30.25 8.27 8.33
C ALA A 57 -30.93 6.90 8.56
N GLY A 58 -32.28 6.86 8.50
CA GLY A 58 -33.02 5.60 8.63
C GLY A 58 -32.87 4.67 7.42
N GLU A 59 -32.72 5.23 6.22
CA GLU A 59 -32.48 4.44 5.00
C GLU A 59 -31.08 3.84 5.03
N VAL A 60 -30.06 4.66 5.34
CA VAL A 60 -28.66 4.20 5.49
C VAL A 60 -28.50 3.07 6.50
N LEU A 61 -29.26 3.11 7.61
CA LEU A 61 -29.22 2.06 8.63
C LEU A 61 -29.85 0.74 8.15
N THR A 62 -30.87 0.81 7.29
CA THR A 62 -31.62 -0.38 6.82
C THR A 62 -31.05 -0.97 5.54
N THR A 63 -30.39 -0.16 4.70
CA THR A 63 -29.71 -0.58 3.47
C THR A 63 -28.22 -0.81 3.67
N TRP A 64 -27.78 -1.17 4.89
CA TRP A 64 -26.40 -1.58 5.15
C TRP A 64 -26.10 -2.92 4.44
N VAL A 65 -25.89 -2.85 3.13
CA VAL A 65 -25.49 -3.95 2.28
C VAL A 65 -23.98 -4.09 2.40
N ALA A 66 -23.51 -5.30 2.70
CA ALA A 66 -22.09 -5.61 2.68
C ALA A 66 -21.52 -5.22 1.31
N ALA A 67 -20.46 -4.40 1.32
CA ALA A 67 -19.86 -3.89 0.10
C ALA A 67 -19.56 -5.05 -0.86
N THR A 68 -20.22 -5.04 -2.02
CA THR A 68 -19.85 -5.97 -3.09
C THR A 68 -18.47 -5.55 -3.55
N PRO A 69 -17.44 -6.41 -3.40
CA PRO A 69 -16.09 -6.04 -3.80
C PRO A 69 -16.12 -5.68 -5.29
N SER A 70 -15.45 -4.59 -5.64
CA SER A 70 -15.34 -4.18 -7.03
C SER A 70 -14.69 -5.30 -7.85
N GLN A 71 -15.08 -5.38 -9.13
CA GLN A 71 -14.48 -6.35 -10.04
C GLN A 71 -12.96 -6.18 -10.03
N PRO A 72 -12.18 -7.27 -9.94
CA PRO A 72 -10.73 -7.19 -9.95
C PRO A 72 -10.27 -6.43 -11.18
N LYS A 73 -9.37 -5.46 -10.97
CA LYS A 73 -8.75 -4.72 -12.07
C LYS A 73 -8.14 -5.72 -13.04
N GLU A 74 -8.52 -5.63 -14.31
CA GLU A 74 -7.96 -6.53 -15.32
C GLU A 74 -6.42 -6.46 -15.32
N SER A 75 -5.79 -7.60 -15.58
CA SER A 75 -4.33 -7.65 -15.65
C SER A 75 -3.80 -6.76 -16.75
N GLN A 76 -2.76 -6.00 -16.42
CA GLN A 76 -2.04 -5.23 -17.41
C GLN A 76 -1.38 -6.15 -18.44
N ARG A 77 -1.27 -5.65 -19.67
CA ARG A 77 -0.52 -6.31 -20.74
C ARG A 77 0.95 -6.49 -20.36
N SER A 78 1.52 -7.65 -20.70
CA SER A 78 2.93 -7.96 -20.42
C SER A 78 3.78 -7.87 -21.69
N PHE A 79 4.52 -6.77 -21.82
CA PHE A 79 5.43 -6.55 -22.95
C PHE A 79 6.56 -7.57 -22.99
N VAL A 80 7.14 -7.91 -21.83
CA VAL A 80 8.25 -8.88 -21.73
C VAL A 80 7.86 -10.27 -22.25
N LYS A 81 6.67 -10.76 -21.88
CA LYS A 81 6.19 -12.07 -22.38
C LYS A 81 5.82 -12.01 -23.86
N THR A 82 5.25 -10.90 -24.30
CA THR A 82 4.94 -10.68 -25.72
C THR A 82 6.22 -10.76 -26.55
N ASN A 83 7.27 -10.03 -26.15
CA ASN A 83 8.54 -10.00 -26.87
C ASN A 83 9.25 -11.36 -26.86
N LYS A 84 9.20 -12.09 -25.74
CA LYS A 84 9.75 -13.46 -25.68
C LYS A 84 9.06 -14.40 -26.65
N LYS A 85 7.73 -14.33 -26.76
CA LYS A 85 6.98 -15.13 -27.75
C LYS A 85 7.25 -14.70 -29.18
N ALA A 86 7.33 -13.39 -29.43
CA ALA A 86 7.69 -12.85 -30.73
C ALA A 86 9.04 -13.39 -31.21
N LEU A 87 10.04 -13.47 -30.31
CA LEU A 87 11.35 -14.05 -30.63
C LEU A 87 11.27 -15.55 -30.91
N LEU A 88 10.44 -16.30 -30.17
CA LEU A 88 10.22 -17.73 -30.42
C LEU A 88 9.54 -17.98 -31.77
N GLU A 89 8.67 -17.08 -32.20
CA GLU A 89 8.00 -17.13 -33.49
C GLU A 89 8.85 -16.55 -34.64
N GLY A 90 10.09 -16.14 -34.37
CA GLY A 90 11.02 -15.67 -35.39
C GLY A 90 10.83 -14.20 -35.80
N CYS A 91 10.09 -13.40 -35.02
CA CYS A 91 9.99 -11.95 -35.23
C CYS A 91 11.26 -11.24 -34.75
N ILE A 92 12.27 -11.19 -35.63
CA ILE A 92 13.58 -10.59 -35.36
C ILE A 92 13.54 -9.06 -35.54
N THR A 93 12.74 -8.55 -36.47
CA THR A 93 12.67 -7.11 -36.77
C THR A 93 11.74 -6.36 -35.81
N ALA A 94 12.03 -5.08 -35.57
CA ALA A 94 11.24 -4.23 -34.67
C ALA A 94 9.79 -4.03 -35.17
N GLU A 95 9.60 -3.98 -36.49
CA GLU A 95 8.28 -3.90 -37.11
C GLU A 95 7.49 -5.19 -36.88
N ALA A 96 8.09 -6.36 -37.12
CA ALA A 96 7.44 -7.64 -36.87
C ALA A 96 7.06 -7.81 -35.39
N GLN A 97 7.91 -7.36 -34.46
CA GLN A 97 7.58 -7.36 -33.04
C GLN A 97 6.40 -6.45 -32.70
N ARG A 98 6.28 -5.30 -33.38
CA ARG A 98 5.15 -4.38 -33.20
C ARG A 98 3.85 -4.95 -33.74
N VAL A 99 3.89 -5.57 -34.93
CA VAL A 99 2.73 -6.26 -35.53
C VAL A 99 2.31 -7.42 -34.64
N TYR A 100 3.25 -8.27 -34.23
CA TYR A 100 3.01 -9.37 -33.31
C TYR A 100 2.37 -8.91 -31.99
N ALA A 101 2.80 -7.75 -31.48
CA ALA A 101 2.20 -7.15 -30.31
C ALA A 101 0.76 -6.66 -30.56
N GLN A 102 0.42 -6.18 -31.74
CA GLN A 102 -0.96 -5.78 -32.05
C GLN A 102 -1.88 -7.00 -32.19
N ASP A 103 -1.37 -8.07 -32.82
CA ASP A 103 -2.14 -9.31 -33.06
C ASP A 103 -2.38 -10.11 -31.77
N HIS A 104 -1.50 -9.98 -30.77
CA HIS A 104 -1.58 -10.72 -29.50
C HIS A 104 -1.81 -9.82 -28.27
N PRO A 105 -2.98 -9.14 -28.14
CA PRO A 105 -3.27 -8.29 -27.00
C PRO A 105 -3.52 -9.07 -25.69
N ASN A 106 -3.81 -10.37 -25.79
CA ASN A 106 -4.18 -11.22 -24.66
C ASN A 106 -2.99 -11.69 -23.80
N ILE A 107 -1.74 -11.34 -24.16
CA ILE A 107 -0.55 -11.70 -23.39
C ILE A 107 -0.39 -10.76 -22.19
N ARG A 108 -1.02 -11.11 -21.06
CA ARG A 108 -1.08 -10.29 -19.84
C ARG A 108 -0.27 -10.87 -18.67
N PHE A 109 -0.05 -10.05 -17.64
CA PHE A 109 0.56 -10.51 -16.40
C PHE A 109 -0.36 -11.52 -15.71
N LYS A 110 0.24 -12.56 -15.12
CA LYS A 110 -0.50 -13.48 -14.25
C LYS A 110 -0.90 -12.68 -13.01
N GLN A 111 -2.19 -12.48 -12.80
CA GLN A 111 -2.66 -11.96 -11.52
C GLN A 111 -2.24 -12.97 -10.47
N VAL A 112 -1.47 -12.52 -9.49
CA VAL A 112 -1.29 -13.29 -8.27
C VAL A 112 -2.64 -13.19 -7.57
N SER A 113 -3.56 -14.11 -7.87
CA SER A 113 -4.69 -14.32 -6.99
C SER A 113 -4.08 -14.55 -5.63
N GLY A 114 -4.37 -13.65 -4.67
CA GLY A 114 -3.93 -13.84 -3.29
C GLY A 114 -4.20 -15.29 -2.95
N LYS A 115 -3.17 -16.04 -2.55
CA LYS A 115 -3.37 -17.41 -2.10
C LYS A 115 -4.46 -17.30 -1.05
N LYS A 116 -5.63 -17.91 -1.28
CA LYS A 116 -6.66 -18.05 -0.25
C LYS A 116 -5.87 -18.54 0.95
N ALA A 117 -5.81 -17.75 2.02
CA ALA A 117 -5.14 -18.19 3.23
C ALA A 117 -5.75 -19.57 3.50
N GLU A 118 -4.91 -20.59 3.41
CA GLU A 118 -5.35 -21.97 3.59
C GLU A 118 -6.06 -21.93 4.93
N SER A 119 -7.37 -22.21 4.93
CA SER A 119 -8.16 -22.13 6.14
C SER A 119 -7.43 -22.99 7.13
N VAL A 120 -6.83 -22.37 8.16
CA VAL A 120 -6.07 -23.09 9.16
C VAL A 120 -7.04 -24.13 9.68
N SER A 121 -6.81 -25.40 9.31
CA SER A 121 -7.62 -26.50 9.80
C SER A 121 -7.39 -26.48 11.29
N VAL A 122 -8.35 -25.93 12.03
CA VAL A 122 -8.29 -25.95 13.48
C VAL A 122 -8.20 -27.44 13.83
N PRO A 123 -7.15 -27.88 14.54
CA PRO A 123 -6.97 -29.31 14.84
C PRO A 123 -8.08 -29.86 15.75
N TYR A 124 -9.01 -29.01 16.19
CA TYR A 124 -10.07 -29.32 17.13
C TYR A 124 -11.43 -28.90 16.57
N GLN A 125 -12.31 -29.87 16.39
CA GLN A 125 -13.69 -29.70 15.90
C GLN A 125 -14.68 -29.88 17.06
N GLY A 126 -14.51 -29.06 18.11
CA GLY A 126 -15.35 -29.06 19.30
C GLY A 126 -15.73 -27.63 19.71
N PRO A 127 -16.57 -27.47 20.74
CA PRO A 127 -16.99 -26.15 21.21
C PRO A 127 -15.77 -25.31 21.59
N PHE A 128 -15.69 -24.11 21.00
CA PHE A 128 -14.63 -23.16 21.34
C PHE A 128 -14.90 -22.58 22.73
N GLY A 129 -13.93 -22.70 23.63
CA GLY A 129 -14.02 -22.21 25.01
C GLY A 129 -13.20 -23.07 25.97
N ILE A 130 -13.02 -22.61 27.21
CA ILE A 130 -12.46 -23.42 28.29
C ILE A 130 -13.66 -24.08 28.98
N GLY A 131 -13.77 -25.40 28.89
CA GLY A 131 -14.80 -26.15 29.60
C GLY A 131 -14.67 -25.96 31.11
N THR A 132 -15.78 -25.70 31.79
CA THR A 132 -15.83 -25.55 33.26
C THR A 132 -15.71 -26.87 34.00
N SER A 133 -15.89 -28.01 33.30
CA SER A 133 -15.77 -29.36 33.85
C SER A 133 -14.31 -29.70 34.12
N GLY A 134 -13.84 -29.46 35.35
CA GLY A 134 -12.46 -29.71 35.76
C GLY A 134 -11.94 -28.66 36.76
N LYS A 135 -12.69 -27.58 36.98
CA LYS A 135 -12.50 -26.69 38.14
C LYS A 135 -13.42 -27.17 39.25
N ASP A 136 -13.00 -28.21 39.96
CA ASP A 136 -13.66 -28.59 41.21
C ASP A 136 -13.32 -27.52 42.25
N GLU A 137 -14.15 -26.48 42.34
CA GLU A 137 -14.16 -25.53 43.46
C GLU A 137 -14.79 -26.21 44.69
N SER A 138 -14.31 -27.40 45.04
CA SER A 138 -14.74 -28.08 46.25
C SER A 138 -14.20 -27.31 47.45
N ILE A 139 -14.99 -27.21 48.51
CA ILE A 139 -14.58 -26.48 49.72
C ILE A 139 -13.41 -27.17 50.45
N ARG A 140 -13.10 -28.43 50.11
CA ARG A 140 -12.06 -29.25 50.75
C ARG A 140 -10.66 -28.65 50.66
N PRO A 141 -10.10 -28.31 49.49
CA PRO A 141 -8.78 -27.68 49.40
C PRO A 141 -8.70 -26.31 50.07
N LEU A 142 -9.84 -25.65 50.33
CA LEU A 142 -9.91 -24.45 51.17
C LEU A 142 -9.72 -24.77 52.66
N ILE A 143 -10.23 -25.91 53.11
CA ILE A 143 -10.10 -26.44 54.48
C ILE A 143 -8.74 -27.11 54.70
N GLU A 144 -8.25 -27.83 53.69
CA GLU A 144 -7.00 -28.61 53.70
C GLU A 144 -5.77 -27.74 53.41
N VAL A 145 -5.96 -26.43 53.16
CA VAL A 145 -4.88 -25.43 53.09
C VAL A 145 -3.98 -25.60 51.84
N ASP A 146 -4.45 -26.34 50.84
CA ASP A 146 -3.75 -26.64 49.57
C ASP A 146 -3.44 -25.38 48.74
N TYR A 147 -4.23 -24.31 48.90
CA TYR A 147 -4.01 -23.04 48.20
C TYR A 147 -3.05 -22.09 48.92
N THR A 148 -2.53 -22.48 50.08
CA THR A 148 -1.49 -21.69 50.74
C THR A 148 -0.13 -22.27 50.41
N SER A 149 0.74 -21.46 49.82
CA SER A 149 2.16 -21.76 49.75
C SER A 149 2.82 -21.17 51.00
N PHE A 150 3.20 -21.99 51.96
CA PHE A 150 4.27 -21.61 52.88
C PHE A 150 5.52 -21.43 52.00
N ASN A 151 5.81 -20.19 51.64
CA ASN A 151 6.70 -19.84 50.54
C ASN A 151 8.05 -20.58 50.62
N GLN A 152 8.46 -21.23 49.53
CA GLN A 152 9.87 -21.48 49.26
C GLN A 152 10.47 -20.17 48.71
N ASP A 153 11.58 -19.71 49.31
CA ASP A 153 12.29 -18.50 48.90
C ASP A 153 12.58 -18.53 47.39
N GLY A 154 11.89 -17.69 46.61
CA GLY A 154 12.03 -17.63 45.15
C GLY A 154 10.75 -17.39 44.33
N ALA A 155 9.58 -17.27 44.96
CA ALA A 155 8.27 -17.14 44.30
C ALA A 155 8.03 -15.80 43.54
N ASP A 156 8.89 -14.80 43.70
CA ASP A 156 8.69 -13.44 43.16
C ASP A 156 8.96 -13.32 41.65
N TYR A 157 9.54 -14.34 41.01
CA TYR A 157 9.90 -14.28 39.60
C TYR A 157 9.12 -15.29 38.76
N PRO A 158 8.46 -14.85 37.67
CA PRO A 158 7.82 -15.76 36.71
C PRO A 158 8.83 -16.70 36.05
N ASP A 159 8.52 -17.99 35.98
CA ASP A 159 9.35 -18.98 35.27
C ASP A 159 9.30 -18.75 33.74
N LEU A 160 10.39 -18.24 33.18
CA LEU A 160 10.54 -17.94 31.75
C LEU A 160 11.09 -19.12 30.93
N SER A 161 11.32 -20.28 31.55
CA SER A 161 11.94 -21.46 30.89
C SER A 161 11.20 -21.93 29.64
N ARG A 162 9.89 -21.67 29.55
CA ARG A 162 9.02 -22.10 28.43
C ARG A 162 8.76 -21.02 27.38
N LEU A 163 9.37 -19.83 27.52
CA LEU A 163 9.12 -18.72 26.62
C LEU A 163 9.95 -18.86 25.32
N SER A 164 9.36 -19.48 24.29
CA SER A 164 9.94 -19.50 22.94
C SER A 164 9.64 -18.17 22.22
N LYS A 165 10.69 -17.42 21.86
CA LYS A 165 10.58 -16.15 21.12
C LYS A 165 10.09 -16.40 19.68
N LYS A 166 8.77 -16.40 19.47
CA LYS A 166 8.17 -16.40 18.13
C LYS A 166 8.37 -15.02 17.48
N GLY A 167 8.78 -14.98 16.21
CA GLY A 167 8.78 -13.74 15.42
C GLY A 167 10.09 -13.29 14.77
N ARG A 168 11.09 -14.17 14.59
CA ARG A 168 12.19 -13.83 13.68
C ARG A 168 11.76 -14.09 12.25
N LEU A 169 11.79 -13.06 11.42
CA LEU A 169 11.66 -13.19 9.97
C LEU A 169 12.72 -14.17 9.44
N PRO A 170 12.42 -14.96 8.40
CA PRO A 170 13.42 -15.82 7.79
C PRO A 170 14.62 -14.96 7.37
N PRO A 171 15.86 -15.44 7.56
CA PRO A 171 17.03 -14.68 7.17
C PRO A 171 16.97 -14.37 5.66
N PRO A 172 17.49 -13.20 5.23
CA PRO A 172 17.51 -12.82 3.83
C PRO A 172 18.25 -13.88 3.00
N LYS A 173 17.78 -14.10 1.76
CA LYS A 173 18.49 -14.99 0.82
C LYS A 173 19.90 -14.46 0.56
N ALA A 174 20.89 -15.33 0.64
CA ALA A 174 22.27 -14.99 0.33
C ALA A 174 22.36 -14.48 -1.13
N THR A 175 23.05 -13.37 -1.32
CA THR A 175 23.42 -12.86 -2.64
C THR A 175 24.70 -13.54 -3.12
N ILE A 176 24.96 -13.52 -4.44
CA ILE A 176 26.17 -14.08 -5.05
C ILE A 176 27.44 -13.51 -4.36
N ALA A 177 27.44 -12.21 -4.05
CA ALA A 177 28.52 -11.56 -3.33
C ALA A 177 28.69 -12.09 -1.89
N SER A 178 27.60 -12.29 -1.14
CA SER A 178 27.68 -12.82 0.22
C SER A 178 28.18 -14.26 0.28
N MET A 179 27.90 -15.06 -0.74
CA MET A 179 28.41 -16.44 -0.83
C MET A 179 29.92 -16.46 -1.09
N GLY A 180 30.42 -15.60 -2.00
CA GLY A 180 31.84 -15.53 -2.32
C GLY A 180 32.72 -15.00 -1.19
N HIS A 181 32.15 -14.23 -0.26
CA HIS A 181 32.86 -13.71 0.92
C HIS A 181 32.66 -14.57 2.19
N ASP A 182 31.93 -15.68 2.11
CA ASP A 182 31.72 -16.57 3.26
C ASP A 182 33.02 -17.25 3.67
N VAL A 183 33.59 -16.80 4.79
CA VAL A 183 34.86 -17.30 5.35
C VAL A 183 34.77 -18.79 5.68
N ARG A 184 33.56 -19.31 5.94
CA ARG A 184 33.33 -20.73 6.24
C ARG A 184 33.47 -21.63 5.00
N GLN A 185 33.29 -21.07 3.80
CA GLN A 185 33.41 -21.80 2.54
C GLN A 185 34.77 -21.60 1.88
N ARG A 186 35.67 -20.83 2.50
CA ARG A 186 37.04 -20.70 1.99
C ARG A 186 37.71 -22.07 2.04
N PRO A 187 38.24 -22.59 0.92
CA PRO A 187 39.04 -23.79 0.97
C PRO A 187 40.23 -23.53 1.90
N VAL A 188 40.59 -24.53 2.69
CA VAL A 188 41.81 -24.48 3.51
C VAL A 188 42.97 -24.27 2.55
N GLU A 189 43.63 -23.10 2.63
CA GLU A 189 44.79 -22.81 1.79
C GLU A 189 45.87 -23.84 2.11
N GLU A 190 46.24 -24.68 1.13
CA GLU A 190 47.37 -25.58 1.27
C GLU A 190 48.63 -24.75 1.58
N PRO A 191 49.51 -25.22 2.48
CA PRO A 191 50.72 -24.49 2.82
C PRO A 191 51.55 -24.27 1.55
N LYS A 192 51.64 -23.02 1.10
CA LYS A 192 52.46 -22.65 -0.06
C LYS A 192 53.89 -23.07 0.23
N GLU A 193 54.49 -23.82 -0.69
CA GLU A 193 55.90 -24.14 -0.58
C GLU A 193 56.72 -22.85 -0.46
N PRO A 194 57.65 -22.76 0.49
CA PRO A 194 58.49 -21.59 0.64
C PRO A 194 59.25 -21.36 -0.67
N TRP A 195 59.32 -20.11 -1.10
CA TRP A 195 60.00 -19.76 -2.32
C TRP A 195 61.49 -20.10 -2.19
N VAL A 196 61.96 -21.03 -3.02
CA VAL A 196 63.38 -21.36 -3.16
C VAL A 196 63.89 -20.79 -4.47
N MET A 197 64.97 -20.02 -4.41
CA MET A 197 65.69 -19.55 -5.59
C MET A 197 66.06 -20.72 -6.50
N ARG A 198 65.90 -20.58 -7.83
CA ARG A 198 66.16 -21.65 -8.82
C ARG A 198 67.51 -22.35 -8.63
N LYS A 199 68.54 -21.61 -8.23
CA LYS A 199 69.91 -22.13 -8.02
C LYS A 199 70.03 -23.07 -6.81
N PHE A 200 69.09 -23.04 -5.87
CA PHE A 200 69.14 -23.78 -4.61
C PHE A 200 68.05 -24.87 -4.49
N GLN A 201 67.29 -25.12 -5.56
CA GLN A 201 66.25 -26.16 -5.58
C GLN A 201 66.78 -27.58 -5.38
N ASN A 202 68.07 -27.83 -5.67
CA ASN A 202 68.70 -29.15 -5.59
C ASN A 202 69.55 -29.38 -4.32
N VAL A 203 69.56 -28.43 -3.38
CA VAL A 203 70.30 -28.56 -2.12
C VAL A 203 69.37 -29.18 -1.08
N LYS A 204 69.65 -30.39 -0.63
CA LYS A 204 68.90 -31.03 0.46
C LYS A 204 69.19 -30.26 1.76
N ALA A 205 68.15 -29.90 2.51
CA ALA A 205 68.31 -29.31 3.83
C ALA A 205 69.03 -30.33 4.75
N THR A 206 70.25 -30.00 5.17
CA THR A 206 70.98 -30.80 6.16
C THR A 206 70.28 -30.66 7.51
N GLN A 207 69.97 -31.79 8.16
CA GLN A 207 69.44 -31.82 9.53
C GLN A 207 70.46 -31.31 10.55
#